data_AF-A0A4Q3DRA0-F1
#
_entry.id   AF-A0A4Q3DRA0-F1
#
_cell.length_a   1.000
_cell.length_b   1.000
_cell.length_c   1.000
_cell.angle_alpha   90.00
_cell.angle_beta   90.00
_cell.angle_gamma   90.00
#
_symmetry.space_group_name_H-M   'P 1'
#
loop_
_entity.id
_entity.type
_entity.pdbx_description
1 polymer ?
#
loop_
_entity_poly.entity_id
_entity_poly.type
_entity_poly.pdbx_seq_one_letter_code
_entity_poly.pdbx_strand_id
1 'polypeptide(L)'
;MISKEQVAADYREIQNEICRALEAADGISKFEEEQWEREGGGGGLTRVIQNGNVLEKGGVNFSAVHGKLPESIQKALKVEEDEFFATGISIVIH
;
A
#
# COMPACT_ATOMS: atom_id res chain seq x y z
N MET A 1 5.13 -10.57 -21.01
CA MET A 1 4.96 -11.00 -19.61
C MET A 1 4.87 -9.74 -18.76
N ILE A 2 3.93 -9.69 -17.82
CA ILE A 2 3.81 -8.57 -16.87
C ILE A 2 4.89 -8.76 -15.80
N SER A 3 5.64 -7.71 -15.46
CA SER A 3 6.66 -7.77 -14.40
C SER A 3 6.08 -7.40 -13.03
N LYS A 4 6.75 -7.79 -11.96
CA LYS A 4 6.34 -7.43 -10.58
C LYS A 4 6.37 -5.92 -10.35
N GLU A 5 7.28 -5.21 -11.01
CA GLU A 5 7.39 -3.75 -10.98
C GLU A 5 6.20 -3.09 -11.67
N GLN A 6 5.72 -3.67 -12.79
CA GLN A 6 4.51 -3.18 -13.44
C GLN A 6 3.29 -3.36 -12.54
N VAL A 7 3.12 -4.53 -11.92
CA VAL A 7 2.00 -4.76 -10.98
C VAL A 7 2.04 -3.78 -9.80
N ALA A 8 3.21 -3.48 -9.26
CA ALA A 8 3.37 -2.51 -8.17
C ALA A 8 3.02 -1.09 -8.62
N ALA A 9 3.43 -0.70 -9.84
CA ALA A 9 3.07 0.60 -10.41
C ALA A 9 1.55 0.72 -10.61
N ASP A 10 0.89 -0.35 -11.07
CA ASP A 10 -0.56 -0.40 -11.25
C ASP A 10 -1.30 -0.23 -9.91
N TYR A 11 -0.86 -0.92 -8.85
CA TYR A 11 -1.42 -0.69 -7.50
C TYR A 11 -1.18 0.74 -6.99
N ARG A 12 -0.03 1.35 -7.29
CA ARG A 12 0.21 2.75 -6.91
C ARG A 12 -0.71 3.72 -7.65
N GLU A 13 -1.05 3.46 -8.91
CA GLU A 13 -2.03 4.29 -9.62
C GLU A 13 -3.45 4.09 -9.07
N ILE A 14 -3.84 2.87 -8.69
CA ILE A 14 -5.12 2.64 -8.02
C ILE A 14 -5.19 3.44 -6.70
N GLN A 15 -4.08 3.55 -5.94
CA GLN A 15 -4.04 4.40 -4.74
C GLN A 15 -4.29 5.87 -5.10
N ASN A 16 -3.69 6.36 -6.20
CA ASN A 16 -3.91 7.72 -6.70
C ASN A 16 -5.38 7.95 -7.08
N GLU A 17 -5.98 7.03 -7.82
CA GLU A 17 -7.37 7.12 -8.26
C GLU A 17 -8.34 7.15 -7.07
N ILE A 18 -8.16 6.24 -6.11
CA ILE A 18 -8.97 6.17 -4.88
C ILE A 18 -8.85 7.48 -4.10
N CYS A 19 -7.63 7.96 -3.84
CA CYS A 19 -7.43 9.20 -3.09
C CYS A 19 -8.08 10.40 -3.79
N ARG A 20 -7.86 10.57 -5.11
CA ARG A 20 -8.49 11.66 -5.87
C ARG A 20 -10.02 11.61 -5.79
N ALA A 21 -10.62 10.43 -5.92
CA ALA A 21 -12.06 10.26 -5.85
C ALA A 21 -12.61 10.58 -4.45
N LEU A 22 -11.95 10.09 -3.39
CA LEU A 22 -12.35 10.34 -2.02
C LEU A 22 -12.22 11.81 -1.62
N GLU A 23 -11.15 12.49 -2.02
CA GLU A 23 -11.01 13.94 -1.78
C GLU A 23 -12.06 14.76 -2.53
N ALA A 24 -12.43 14.34 -3.75
CA ALA A 24 -13.48 15.02 -4.52
C ALA A 24 -14.85 14.81 -3.87
N ALA A 25 -15.10 13.63 -3.30
CA ALA A 25 -16.32 13.31 -2.57
C ALA A 25 -16.40 14.03 -1.21
N ASP A 26 -15.27 14.15 -0.50
CA ASP A 26 -15.18 14.88 0.76
C ASP A 26 -15.33 16.39 0.54
N GLY A 27 -14.58 16.94 -0.41
CA GLY A 27 -14.68 18.32 -0.86
C GLY A 27 -13.91 19.35 -0.02
N ILE A 28 -13.41 19.00 1.17
CA ILE A 28 -12.62 19.93 2.01
C ILE A 28 -11.25 19.38 2.39
N SER A 29 -11.17 18.12 2.82
CA SER A 29 -9.93 17.53 3.32
C SER A 29 -9.16 16.85 2.20
N LYS A 30 -7.84 16.77 2.40
CA LYS A 30 -6.88 16.18 1.46
C LYS A 30 -6.08 15.10 2.15
N PHE A 31 -5.60 14.13 1.39
CA PHE A 31 -4.69 13.12 1.93
C PHE A 31 -3.33 13.74 2.20
N GLU A 32 -2.82 13.52 3.41
CA GLU A 32 -1.42 13.71 3.75
C GLU A 32 -0.66 12.43 3.40
N GLU A 33 0.49 12.58 2.76
CA GLU A 33 1.30 11.47 2.27
C GLU A 33 2.59 11.33 3.08
N GLU A 34 2.89 10.11 3.46
CA GLU A 34 4.16 9.72 4.07
C GLU A 34 4.77 8.56 3.27
N GLN A 35 5.90 8.84 2.63
CA GLN A 35 6.73 7.82 2.00
C GLN A 35 7.66 7.20 3.05
N TRP A 36 7.76 5.88 3.06
CA TRP A 36 8.62 5.15 3.99
C TRP A 36 9.32 3.99 3.30
N GLU A 37 10.43 3.57 3.89
CA GLU A 37 11.25 2.45 3.44
C GLU A 37 11.33 1.39 4.54
N ARG A 38 11.43 0.12 4.14
CA ARG A 38 11.52 -1.01 5.08
C ARG A 38 12.96 -1.47 5.20
N GLU A 39 13.45 -1.61 6.42
CA GLU A 39 14.69 -2.36 6.68
C GLU A 39 14.49 -3.81 6.20
N GLY A 40 15.30 -4.23 5.23
CA GLY A 40 15.17 -5.54 4.57
C GLY A 40 14.51 -5.52 3.19
N GLY A 41 14.08 -4.37 2.68
CA GLY A 41 13.75 -4.17 1.26
C GLY A 41 12.33 -3.67 0.98
N GLY A 42 12.25 -2.75 0.02
CA GLY A 42 11.02 -2.10 -0.43
C GLY A 42 10.53 -1.01 0.53
N GLY A 43 9.21 -0.79 0.56
CA GLY A 43 8.59 0.28 1.34
C GLY A 43 7.15 0.51 0.94
N GLY A 44 6.68 1.73 1.12
CA GLY A 44 5.31 2.09 0.78
C GLY A 44 5.04 3.59 0.81
N LEU A 45 3.78 3.90 0.49
CA LEU A 45 3.22 5.23 0.65
C LEU A 45 1.96 5.12 1.50
N THR A 46 2.03 5.69 2.68
CA THR A 46 0.87 5.84 3.58
C THR A 46 0.18 7.14 3.21
N ARG A 47 -1.15 7.09 3.01
CA ARG A 47 -1.95 8.30 2.83
C ARG A 47 -3.09 8.32 3.83
N VAL A 48 -3.16 9.40 4.59
CA VAL A 48 -4.18 9.58 5.64
C VAL A 48 -4.98 10.86 5.37
N ILE A 49 -6.30 10.78 5.50
CA ILE A 49 -7.21 11.93 5.47
C ILE A 49 -7.94 11.98 6.81
N GLN A 50 -8.14 13.18 7.37
CA GLN A 50 -8.81 13.38 8.66
C GLN A 50 -9.63 14.65 8.66
N ASN A 51 -10.62 14.71 9.55
CA ASN A 51 -11.43 15.90 9.82
C ASN A 51 -12.08 16.47 8.54
N GLY A 52 -12.52 15.56 7.65
CA GLY A 52 -13.22 15.91 6.43
C GLY A 52 -14.68 16.26 6.65
N ASN A 53 -15.34 16.66 5.57
CA ASN A 53 -16.76 16.98 5.57
C ASN A 53 -17.63 15.71 5.50
N VAL A 54 -17.12 14.66 4.85
CA VAL A 54 -17.76 13.34 4.73
C VAL A 54 -16.95 12.27 5.45
N LEU A 55 -15.62 12.35 5.35
CA LEU A 55 -14.71 11.36 5.91
C LEU A 55 -14.19 11.85 7.26
N GLU A 56 -14.57 11.19 8.36
CA GLU A 56 -14.03 11.52 9.68
C GLU A 56 -12.54 11.20 9.69
N LYS A 57 -12.19 9.99 9.21
CA LYS A 57 -10.81 9.51 9.12
C LYS A 57 -10.68 8.38 8.10
N GLY A 58 -9.68 8.46 7.24
CA GLY A 58 -9.40 7.43 6.25
C GLY A 58 -7.91 7.18 6.06
N GLY A 59 -7.57 5.94 5.67
CA GLY A 59 -6.24 5.55 5.27
C GLY A 59 -6.30 4.76 3.97
N VAL A 60 -5.47 5.12 2.99
CA VAL A 60 -5.28 4.38 1.74
C VAL A 60 -3.79 4.16 1.57
N ASN A 61 -3.32 2.95 1.85
CA ASN A 61 -1.89 2.65 1.95
C ASN A 61 -1.46 1.75 0.81
N PHE A 62 -0.39 2.12 0.12
CA PHE A 62 0.29 1.29 -0.86
C PHE A 62 1.55 0.69 -0.24
N SER A 63 1.89 -0.54 -0.61
CA SER A 63 3.17 -1.15 -0.25
C SER A 63 3.71 -2.00 -1.40
N ALA A 64 5.03 -2.02 -1.53
CA ALA A 64 5.78 -2.93 -2.37
C ALA A 64 7.05 -3.33 -1.61
N VAL A 65 7.02 -4.51 -1.00
CA VAL A 65 8.07 -5.01 -0.12
C VAL A 65 8.68 -6.28 -0.70
N HIS A 66 9.96 -6.46 -0.42
CA HIS A 66 10.69 -7.67 -0.77
C HIS A 66 11.66 -8.03 0.34
N GLY A 67 12.31 -9.18 0.19
CA GLY A 67 13.34 -9.64 1.10
C GLY A 67 13.29 -11.14 1.27
N LYS A 68 13.73 -11.59 2.45
CA LYS A 68 13.75 -13.01 2.78
C LYS A 68 12.59 -13.43 3.70
N LEU A 69 12.01 -14.58 3.43
CA LEU A 69 11.03 -15.23 4.28
C LEU A 69 11.73 -15.85 5.49
N PRO A 70 11.24 -15.59 6.73
CA PRO A 70 11.69 -16.33 7.90
C PRO A 70 11.42 -17.84 7.72
N GLU A 71 12.29 -18.70 8.28
CA GLU A 71 12.12 -20.16 8.18
C GLU A 71 10.74 -20.66 8.63
N SER A 72 10.16 -20.03 9.65
CA SER A 72 8.83 -20.37 10.15
C SER A 72 7.75 -20.17 9.08
N ILE A 73 7.87 -19.11 8.27
CA ILE A 73 6.96 -18.81 7.17
C ILE A 73 7.19 -19.75 6.00
N GLN A 74 8.45 -20.04 5.64
CA GLN A 74 8.77 -21.04 4.61
C GLN A 74 8.15 -22.40 4.94
N LYS A 75 8.30 -22.87 6.19
CA LYS A 75 7.69 -24.13 6.67
C LYS A 75 6.16 -24.08 6.65
N ALA A 76 5.56 -22.94 7.02
CA ALA A 76 4.11 -22.78 7.01
C ALA A 76 3.53 -22.80 5.60
N LEU A 77 4.21 -22.14 4.65
CA LEU A 77 3.80 -22.06 3.24
C LEU A 77 4.23 -23.28 2.41
N LYS A 78 5.10 -24.14 2.96
CA LYS A 78 5.69 -25.31 2.29
C LYS A 78 6.43 -24.94 1.01
N VAL A 79 7.23 -23.89 1.09
CA VAL A 79 8.09 -23.40 -0.01
C VAL A 79 9.55 -23.57 0.36
N GLU A 80 10.41 -23.78 -0.63
CA GLU A 80 11.86 -23.85 -0.45
C GLU A 80 12.53 -22.49 -0.77
N GLU A 81 11.84 -21.64 -1.53
CA GLU A 81 12.27 -20.29 -1.86
C GLU A 81 12.27 -19.40 -0.61
N ASP A 82 13.42 -18.77 -0.36
CA ASP A 82 13.55 -17.81 0.72
C ASP A 82 13.30 -16.37 0.26
N GLU A 83 13.28 -16.07 -1.04
CA GLU A 83 12.98 -14.73 -1.55
C GLU A 83 11.48 -14.50 -1.77
N PHE A 84 10.99 -13.31 -1.41
CA PHE A 84 9.62 -12.91 -1.70
C PHE A 84 9.51 -11.49 -2.25
N PHE A 85 8.40 -11.25 -2.94
CA PHE A 85 7.89 -9.92 -3.27
C PHE A 85 6.40 -9.89 -2.96
N ALA A 86 5.94 -8.82 -2.31
CA ALA A 86 4.54 -8.59 -2.01
C ALA A 86 4.18 -7.12 -2.26
N THR A 87 3.09 -6.89 -2.98
CA THR A 87 2.59 -5.53 -3.24
C THR A 87 1.07 -5.49 -3.21
N GLY A 88 0.51 -4.32 -2.91
CA GLY A 88 -0.92 -4.11 -2.90
C GLY A 88 -1.33 -2.81 -2.23
N ILE A 89 -2.64 -2.66 -2.05
CA ILE A 89 -3.25 -1.54 -1.34
C ILE A 89 -4.06 -2.09 -0.17
N SER A 90 -4.03 -1.37 0.95
CA SER A 90 -4.95 -1.55 2.06
C SER A 90 -5.71 -0.25 2.30
N ILE A 91 -7.02 -0.35 2.49
CA ILE A 91 -7.90 0.80 2.66
C ILE A 91 -8.85 0.58 3.83
N VAL A 92 -8.98 1.60 4.68
CA VAL A 92 -9.98 1.68 5.76
C VAL A 92 -10.51 3.10 5.80
N ILE A 93 -11.82 3.26 5.76
CA ILE A 93 -12.50 4.56 5.75
C ILE A 93 -13.55 4.56 6.85
N HIS A 94 -13.53 5.60 7.69
CA HIS A 94 -14.54 5.91 8.71
C HIS A 94 -15.32 7.15 8.28
#